data_AF-A0A9D1L902-F1
#
_entry.id   AF-A0A9D1L902-F1
#
_cell.length_a   1.000
_cell.length_b   1.000
_cell.length_c   1.000
_cell.angle_alpha   90.00
_cell.angle_beta   90.00
_cell.angle_gamma   90.00
#
_symmetry.space_group_name_H-M   'P 1'
#
loop_
_entity.id
_entity.type
_entity.pdbx_description
1 polymer ?
#
loop_
_entity_poly.entity_id
_entity_poly.type
_entity_poly.pdbx_seq_one_letter_code
_entity_poly.pdbx_strand_id
1 'polypeptide(L)'
;MKLRMWADLAMTVLLLCQMAWLLIGETTHEWTGTAMFLLFIVHHVLNRRWYGSLFKGKHGPARLLQITVDILLLAAMAGLIISGVMLSRTEFAFFETGQPLVLFFAQYIAMLGMWICAGHYMIKFLRRR
;
A
#
# COMPACT_ATOMS: atom_id res chain seq x y z
N MET A 1 -4.33 2.14 20.95
CA MET A 1 -4.95 3.39 20.45
C MET A 1 -3.90 4.37 19.92
N LYS A 2 -2.88 4.76 20.71
CA LYS A 2 -1.81 5.68 20.27
C LYS A 2 -1.12 5.26 18.96
N LEU A 3 -0.78 3.98 18.78
CA LEU A 3 -0.07 3.48 17.59
C LEU A 3 -0.84 3.68 16.27
N ARG A 4 -2.19 3.60 16.27
CA ARG A 4 -2.99 3.82 15.06
C ARG A 4 -2.93 5.28 14.63
N MET A 5 -3.14 6.19 15.58
CA MET A 5 -3.01 7.64 15.36
C MET A 5 -1.63 8.04 14.83
N TRP A 6 -0.55 7.47 15.37
CA TRP A 6 0.79 7.75 14.89
C TRP A 6 1.02 7.25 13.46
N ALA A 7 0.47 6.08 13.11
CA ALA A 7 0.52 5.58 11.73
C ALA A 7 -0.25 6.50 10.77
N ASP A 8 -1.42 6.99 11.19
CA ASP A 8 -2.27 7.89 10.39
C ASP A 8 -1.59 9.25 10.17
N LEU A 9 -0.97 9.78 11.22
CA LEU A 9 -0.19 11.01 11.15
C LEU A 9 1.02 10.83 10.23
N ALA A 10 1.76 9.74 10.36
CA ALA A 10 2.92 9.45 9.53
C ALA A 10 2.53 9.31 8.04
N MET A 11 1.44 8.61 7.73
CA MET A 11 0.91 8.51 6.36
C MET A 11 0.54 9.89 5.80
N THR A 12 -0.09 10.75 6.61
CA THR A 12 -0.48 12.09 6.17
C THR A 12 0.74 12.96 5.84
N VAL A 13 1.78 12.91 6.68
CA VAL A 13 3.04 13.64 6.44
C VAL A 13 3.73 13.12 5.18
N LEU A 14 3.80 11.80 5.00
CA LEU A 14 4.42 11.20 3.83
C LEU A 14 3.69 11.55 2.52
N LEU A 15 2.36 11.62 2.51
CA LEU A 15 1.60 12.08 1.33
C LEU A 15 1.99 13.50 0.92
N LEU A 16 2.15 14.41 1.88
CA LEU A 16 2.57 15.79 1.61
C LEU A 16 4.00 15.85 1.09
N CYS A 17 4.91 15.06 1.67
CA CYS A 17 6.27 14.93 1.15
C CYS A 17 6.30 14.37 -0.28
N GLN A 18 5.39 13.45 -0.61
CA GLN A 18 5.32 12.85 -1.93
C GLN A 18 4.93 13.89 -3.00
N MET A 19 4.12 14.89 -2.67
CA MET A 19 3.84 16.03 -3.57
C MET A 19 5.07 16.92 -3.83
N ALA A 20 6.05 16.92 -2.93
CA ALA A 20 7.30 17.66 -3.08
C ALA A 20 8.34 16.91 -3.96
N TRP A 21 7.89 16.08 -4.90
CA TRP A 21 8.75 15.31 -5.82
C TRP A 21 9.86 16.16 -6.46
N LEU A 22 9.51 17.35 -6.97
CA LEU A 22 10.44 18.28 -7.62
C LEU A 22 11.59 18.76 -6.71
N LEU A 23 11.42 18.72 -5.38
CA LEU A 23 12.38 19.25 -4.39
C LEU A 23 13.28 18.16 -3.79
N ILE A 24 12.77 16.94 -3.66
CA ILE A 24 13.42 15.86 -2.89
C ILE A 24 14.12 14.85 -3.83
N GLY A 25 13.87 14.94 -5.14
CA GLY A 25 14.49 14.09 -6.16
C GLY A 25 13.77 12.75 -6.34
N GLU A 26 14.01 12.13 -7.49
CA GLU A 26 13.32 10.91 -7.95
C GLU A 26 13.55 9.73 -7.00
N THR A 27 14.80 9.49 -6.58
CA THR A 27 15.15 8.40 -5.67
C THR A 27 14.42 8.54 -4.32
N THR A 28 14.45 9.70 -3.69
CA THR A 28 13.77 9.90 -2.40
C THR A 28 12.25 9.76 -2.53
N HIS A 29 11.66 10.16 -3.66
CA HIS A 29 10.23 9.97 -3.90
C HIS A 29 9.83 8.50 -4.02
N GLU A 30 10.65 7.68 -4.66
CA GLU A 30 10.41 6.23 -4.79
C GLU A 30 10.53 5.50 -3.44
N TRP A 31 11.55 5.85 -2.65
CA TRP A 31 11.73 5.30 -1.30
C TRP A 31 10.63 5.76 -0.33
N THR A 32 10.20 7.02 -0.40
CA THR A 32 9.08 7.53 0.40
C THR A 32 7.75 6.91 -0.02
N GLY A 33 7.51 6.68 -1.32
CA GLY A 33 6.36 5.93 -1.81
C GLY A 33 6.34 4.47 -1.33
N THR A 34 7.51 3.82 -1.28
CA THR A 34 7.63 2.45 -0.72
C THR A 34 7.33 2.44 0.79
N ALA A 35 7.85 3.41 1.54
CA ALA A 35 7.56 3.57 2.97
C ALA A 35 6.08 3.86 3.24
N MET A 36 5.46 4.72 2.42
CA MET A 36 4.03 5.03 2.43
C MET A 36 3.18 3.75 2.25
N PHE A 37 3.57 2.88 1.31
CA PHE A 37 2.87 1.62 1.08
C PHE A 37 2.99 0.63 2.25
N LEU A 38 4.18 0.48 2.83
CA LEU A 38 4.36 -0.35 4.03
C LEU A 38 3.53 0.16 5.22
N LEU A 39 3.51 1.47 5.45
CA LEU A 39 2.68 2.08 6.49
C LEU A 39 1.18 1.88 6.23
N PHE A 40 0.75 1.96 4.97
CA PHE A 40 -0.63 1.68 4.57
C PHE A 40 -1.05 0.24 4.89
N ILE A 41 -0.18 -0.74 4.67
CA ILE A 41 -0.41 -2.14 5.06
C ILE A 41 -0.51 -2.25 6.59
N VAL A 42 0.43 -1.64 7.32
CA VAL A 42 0.41 -1.62 8.79
C VAL A 42 -0.88 -1.00 9.32
N HIS A 43 -1.34 0.10 8.73
CA HIS A 43 -2.61 0.74 9.09
C HIS A 43 -3.80 -0.21 8.90
N HIS A 44 -3.93 -0.83 7.72
CA HIS A 44 -5.01 -1.77 7.43
C HIS A 44 -4.99 -2.99 8.33
N VAL A 45 -3.80 -3.48 8.65
CA VAL A 45 -3.57 -4.57 9.59
C VAL A 45 -4.00 -4.18 11.01
N LEU A 46 -3.58 -2.99 11.48
CA LEU A 46 -3.97 -2.49 12.79
C LEU A 46 -5.47 -2.24 12.87
N ASN A 47 -6.12 -1.90 11.75
CA ASN A 47 -7.55 -1.65 11.65
C ASN A 47 -8.37 -2.86 11.15
N ARG A 48 -7.80 -4.07 11.19
CA ARG A 48 -8.43 -5.29 10.62
C ARG A 48 -9.82 -5.62 11.16
N ARG A 49 -10.15 -5.16 12.37
CA ARG A 49 -11.48 -5.31 12.99
C ARG A 49 -12.58 -4.59 12.20
N TRP A 50 -12.23 -3.54 11.43
CA TRP A 50 -13.16 -2.84 10.56
C TRP A 50 -13.70 -3.74 9.44
N TYR A 51 -12.85 -4.57 8.82
CA TYR A 51 -13.29 -5.54 7.81
C TYR A 51 -14.31 -6.54 8.36
N GLY A 52 -14.13 -7.02 9.59
CA GLY A 52 -15.12 -7.87 10.25
C GLY A 52 -16.43 -7.15 10.59
N SER A 53 -16.41 -5.82 10.65
CA SER A 53 -17.59 -5.00 10.90
C SER A 53 -18.43 -4.75 9.64
N LEU A 54 -17.85 -4.90 8.44
CA LEU A 54 -18.57 -4.84 7.17
C LEU A 54 -19.61 -5.96 7.04
N PHE A 55 -19.38 -7.09 7.72
CA PHE A 55 -20.25 -8.26 7.70
C PHE A 55 -21.30 -8.25 8.83
N LYS A 56 -21.30 -7.25 9.72
CA LYS A 56 -22.30 -7.13 10.80
C LYS A 56 -23.40 -6.15 10.38
N GLY A 57 -24.59 -6.69 10.12
CA GLY A 57 -25.72 -6.00 9.49
C GLY A 57 -26.32 -4.82 10.28
N LYS A 58 -26.95 -3.92 9.51
CA LYS A 58 -27.43 -2.54 9.76
C LYS A 58 -26.32 -1.48 9.80
N HIS A 59 -26.11 -0.83 8.66
CA HIS A 59 -25.29 0.36 8.53
C HIS A 59 -26.19 1.58 8.28
N GLY A 60 -26.05 2.62 9.10
CA GLY A 60 -26.70 3.91 8.83
C GLY A 60 -26.12 4.58 7.57
N PRO A 61 -26.80 5.59 7.00
CA PRO A 61 -26.38 6.25 5.75
C PRO A 61 -24.96 6.85 5.83
N ALA A 62 -24.59 7.43 6.98
CA ALA A 62 -23.24 7.95 7.20
C ALA A 62 -22.16 6.85 7.17
N ARG A 63 -22.50 5.64 7.64
CA ARG A 63 -21.57 4.49 7.62
C ARG A 63 -21.44 3.90 6.22
N LEU A 64 -22.51 3.92 5.43
CA LEU A 64 -22.43 3.52 4.02
C LEU A 64 -21.52 4.47 3.22
N LEU A 65 -21.67 5.79 3.43
CA LEU A 65 -20.77 6.77 2.80
C LEU A 65 -19.31 6.56 3.19
N GLN A 66 -19.03 6.34 4.49
CA GLN A 66 -17.67 6.05 4.96
C GLN A 66 -17.10 4.79 4.31
N ILE A 67 -17.87 3.69 4.26
CA ILE A 67 -17.43 2.45 3.62
C ILE A 67 -17.15 2.69 2.13
N THR A 68 -18.01 3.42 1.42
CA THR A 68 -17.80 3.74 0.00
C THR A 68 -16.53 4.54 -0.21
N VAL A 69 -16.30 5.58 0.61
CA VAL A 69 -15.08 6.40 0.54
C VAL A 69 -13.84 5.57 0.86
N ASP A 70 -13.89 4.71 1.87
CA ASP A 70 -12.78 3.83 2.25
C ASP A 70 -12.44 2.82 1.13
N ILE A 71 -13.46 2.23 0.49
CA ILE A 71 -13.28 1.33 -0.66
C ILE A 71 -12.70 2.07 -1.86
N LEU A 72 -13.21 3.27 -2.15
CA LEU A 72 -12.69 4.11 -3.24
C LEU A 72 -11.23 4.51 -2.99
N LEU A 73 -10.88 4.84 -1.75
CA LEU A 73 -9.51 5.19 -1.36
C LEU A 73 -8.57 3.99 -1.47
N LEU A 74 -9.02 2.79 -1.08
CA LEU A 74 -8.31 1.54 -1.30
C LEU A 74 -8.04 1.29 -2.80
N ALA A 75 -9.05 1.49 -3.65
CA ALA A 75 -8.91 1.34 -5.09
C ALA A 75 -7.95 2.38 -5.69
N ALA A 76 -8.04 3.63 -5.24
CA ALA A 76 -7.14 4.71 -5.65
C ALA A 76 -5.69 4.41 -5.26
N MET A 77 -5.46 3.90 -4.05
CA MET A 77 -4.11 3.49 -3.60
C MET A 77 -3.54 2.34 -4.42
N ALA A 78 -4.37 1.33 -4.77
CA ALA A 78 -3.93 0.28 -5.68
C ALA A 78 -3.54 0.84 -7.05
N GLY A 79 -4.33 1.76 -7.60
CA GLY A 79 -4.03 2.45 -8.85
C GLY A 79 -2.74 3.27 -8.79
N LEU A 80 -2.47 3.97 -7.68
CA LEU A 80 -1.26 4.75 -7.47
C LEU A 80 -0.01 3.86 -7.37
N ILE A 81 -0.10 2.69 -6.74
CA ILE A 81 1.02 1.73 -6.68
C ILE A 81 1.30 1.17 -8.06
N ILE A 82 0.25 0.74 -8.79
CA ILE A 82 0.40 0.19 -10.15
C ILE A 82 1.01 1.26 -11.07
N SER A 83 0.47 2.47 -11.02
CA SER A 83 0.98 3.61 -11.79
C SER A 83 2.43 3.95 -11.40
N GLY A 84 2.74 4.02 -10.10
CA GLY A 84 4.09 4.30 -9.60
C GLY A 84 5.12 3.26 -10.05
N VAL A 85 4.76 1.98 -10.04
CA VAL A 85 5.62 0.90 -10.55
C VAL A 85 5.81 1.01 -12.07
N MET A 86 4.76 1.36 -12.83
CA MET A 86 4.86 1.51 -14.29
C MET A 86 5.61 2.77 -14.72
N LEU A 87 5.58 3.83 -13.91
CA LEU A 87 6.17 5.14 -14.24
C LEU A 87 7.60 5.29 -13.72
N SER A 88 8.02 4.51 -12.71
CA SER A 88 9.37 4.56 -12.16
C SER A 88 10.39 4.12 -13.20
N ARG A 89 11.35 5.01 -13.48
CA ARG A 89 12.41 4.80 -14.48
C ARG A 89 13.76 4.45 -13.86
N THR A 90 13.90 4.56 -12.53
CA THR A 90 15.21 4.50 -11.86
C THR A 90 15.37 3.29 -10.94
N GLU A 91 14.45 2.99 -10.02
CA GLU A 91 14.54 1.78 -9.17
C GLU A 91 13.71 0.58 -9.70
N PHE A 92 12.68 0.85 -10.52
CA PHE A 92 11.91 -0.18 -11.27
C PHE A 92 12.28 -0.25 -12.76
N ALA A 93 13.51 0.12 -13.12
CA ALA A 93 14.09 -0.06 -14.45
C ALA A 93 14.08 -1.53 -14.94
N PHE A 94 13.61 -2.49 -14.14
CA PHE A 94 13.33 -3.86 -14.58
C PHE A 94 12.13 -4.01 -15.53
N PHE A 95 11.27 -3.00 -15.62
CA PHE A 95 10.30 -2.86 -16.71
C PHE A 95 10.91 -2.16 -17.94
N GLU A 96 12.24 -2.12 -18.07
CA GLU A 96 12.87 -1.81 -19.34
C GLU A 96 12.33 -2.75 -20.43
N THR A 97 11.80 -2.15 -21.49
CA THR A 97 11.18 -2.79 -22.67
C THR A 97 12.13 -3.66 -23.51
N GLY A 98 13.30 -4.05 -22.96
CA GLY A 98 14.33 -4.89 -23.58
C GLY A 98 14.81 -6.08 -22.74
N GLN A 99 14.24 -6.33 -21.55
CA GLN A 99 14.64 -7.47 -20.72
C GLN A 99 14.12 -8.80 -21.31
N PRO A 100 14.90 -9.90 -21.26
CA PRO A 100 14.46 -11.22 -21.70
C PRO A 100 13.17 -11.62 -20.97
N LEU A 101 12.16 -12.10 -21.72
CA LEU A 101 10.84 -12.47 -21.20
C LEU A 101 10.89 -13.34 -19.93
N VAL A 102 11.91 -14.21 -19.83
CA VAL A 102 12.13 -15.10 -18.69
C VAL A 102 12.51 -14.34 -17.40
N LEU A 103 13.36 -13.31 -17.48
CA LEU A 103 13.77 -12.52 -16.31
C LEU A 103 12.61 -11.66 -15.81
N PHE A 104 11.82 -11.10 -16.72
CA PHE A 104 10.58 -10.40 -16.40
C PHE A 104 9.62 -11.29 -15.59
N PHE A 105 9.35 -12.51 -16.07
CA PHE A 105 8.48 -13.44 -15.35
C PHE A 105 9.08 -13.89 -14.02
N ALA A 106 10.39 -14.16 -13.96
CA ALA A 106 11.06 -14.57 -12.73
C ALA A 106 10.94 -13.52 -11.62
N GLN A 107 11.02 -12.24 -11.98
CA GLN A 107 10.91 -11.15 -11.01
C GLN A 107 9.49 -10.82 -10.63
N TYR A 108 8.57 -10.91 -11.59
CA TYR A 108 7.15 -10.82 -11.30
C TYR A 108 6.73 -11.91 -10.28
N ILE A 109 7.19 -13.14 -10.50
CA ILE A 109 6.98 -14.26 -9.56
C ILE A 109 7.69 -14.01 -8.22
N ALA A 110 8.92 -13.48 -8.21
CA ALA A 110 9.64 -13.16 -6.98
C ALA A 110 8.95 -12.06 -6.17
N MET A 111 8.43 -11.02 -6.83
CA MET A 111 7.67 -9.94 -6.20
C MET A 111 6.35 -10.50 -5.63
N LEU A 112 5.58 -11.26 -6.43
CA LEU A 112 4.38 -11.95 -5.94
C LEU A 112 4.68 -12.89 -4.76
N GLY A 113 5.78 -13.65 -4.83
CA GLY A 113 6.24 -14.53 -3.77
C GLY A 113 6.58 -13.78 -2.47
N MET A 114 7.27 -12.65 -2.58
CA MET A 114 7.55 -11.77 -1.44
C MET A 114 6.24 -11.27 -0.78
N TRP A 115 5.27 -10.85 -1.57
CA TRP A 115 3.96 -10.40 -1.09
C TRP A 115 3.14 -11.51 -0.43
N ILE A 116 3.20 -12.73 -0.99
CA ILE A 116 2.56 -13.92 -0.42
C ILE A 116 3.22 -14.31 0.91
N CYS A 117 4.56 -14.32 0.97
CA CYS A 117 5.29 -14.62 2.20
C CYS A 117 5.05 -13.56 3.27
N ALA A 118 5.14 -12.28 2.93
CA ALA A 118 4.84 -11.17 3.82
C ALA A 118 3.40 -11.26 4.34
N GLY A 119 2.44 -11.54 3.46
CA GLY A 119 1.04 -11.78 3.81
C GLY A 119 0.87 -12.98 4.75
N HIS A 120 1.53 -14.10 4.48
CA HIS A 120 1.47 -15.31 5.31
C HIS A 120 2.04 -15.07 6.72
N TYR A 121 3.22 -14.44 6.82
CA TYR A 121 3.82 -14.10 8.12
C TYR A 121 3.03 -13.03 8.86
N MET A 122 2.47 -12.05 8.14
CA MET A 122 1.58 -11.03 8.71
C MET A 122 0.30 -11.67 9.28
N ILE A 123 -0.35 -12.59 8.54
CA ILE A 123 -1.55 -13.30 9.01
C ILE A 123 -1.22 -14.18 10.23
N LYS A 124 -0.06 -14.86 10.23
CA LYS A 124 0.42 -15.68 11.36
C LYS A 124 0.75 -14.83 12.59
N PHE A 125 1.33 -13.65 12.41
CA PHE A 125 1.59 -12.66 13.47
C PHE A 125 0.28 -12.11 14.04
N LEU A 126 -0.71 -11.88 13.19
CA LEU A 126 -2.03 -11.36 13.58
C LEU A 126 -2.92 -12.37 14.28
N ARG A 127 -2.68 -13.68 14.09
CA ARG A 127 -3.43 -14.75 14.77
C ARG A 127 -2.88 -15.08 16.16
N ARG A 128 -1.77 -14.45 16.57
CA ARG A 128 -1.15 -14.56 17.91
C ARG A 128 -1.50 -13.41 18.86
N ARG A 129 -2.37 -12.48 18.46
CA ARG A 129 -2.98 -11.44 19.32
C ARG A 129 -4.49 -11.60 19.36
#